data_AF-A0A3R6I356-F1
#
_entry.id   AF-A0A3R6I356-F1
#
_cell.length_a   1.000
_cell.length_b   1.000
_cell.length_c   1.000
_cell.angle_alpha   90.00
_cell.angle_beta   90.00
_cell.angle_gamma   90.00
#
_symmetry.space_group_name_H-M   'P 1'
#
loop_
_entity.id
_entity.type
_entity.pdbx_description
1 polymer ?
#
loop_
_entity_poly.entity_id
_entity_poly.type
_entity_poly.pdbx_seq_one_letter_code
_entity_poly.pdbx_strand_id
1 'polypeptide(L)'
;MKKKLSLMLCLCFMVLAMTACGTDPKSVDYFGMSYSDIQDNMEQTVSALVSFSDEDIQSGAEYYDSNGMAAFAHLLTSWGETVPDLGSYQGLGELTVTKAQKTVTADQVLHFSDRDVVVSYVYEYNYETESPELTDASADFVYSLGEKMEKAGMNTLMGMGTVFVVLILISLIISCFKVIPYLQNKKANAGAKKEVADPVVDQIEQREEAASLTDDLELVAVISAAIAAAEGTSADGFVVRSIHRR
;
A
#
# COMPACT_ATOMS: atom_id res chain seq x y z
N MET A 1 -36.17 -0.45 16.02
CA MET A 1 -35.38 0.04 17.19
C MET A 1 -34.41 -1.01 17.72
N LYS A 2 -34.81 -2.29 17.91
CA LYS A 2 -33.93 -3.37 18.41
C LYS A 2 -32.64 -3.60 17.59
N LYS A 3 -32.69 -3.54 16.25
CA LYS A 3 -31.50 -3.69 15.38
C LYS A 3 -30.50 -2.52 15.49
N LYS A 4 -30.99 -1.28 15.69
CA LYS A 4 -30.13 -0.10 15.87
C LYS A 4 -29.48 -0.07 17.25
N LEU A 5 -30.20 -0.53 18.29
CA LEU A 5 -29.66 -0.67 19.64
C LEU A 5 -28.61 -1.79 19.73
N SER A 6 -28.85 -2.92 19.04
CA SER A 6 -27.88 -4.01 18.94
C SER A 6 -26.60 -3.61 18.21
N LEU A 7 -26.69 -2.80 17.16
CA LEU A 7 -25.53 -2.29 16.43
C LEU A 7 -24.73 -1.31 17.30
N MET A 8 -25.42 -0.43 18.02
CA MET A 8 -24.79 0.53 18.92
C MET A 8 -24.11 -0.16 20.11
N LEU A 9 -24.73 -1.21 20.67
CA LEU A 9 -24.12 -2.03 21.72
C LEU A 9 -22.88 -2.79 21.21
N CYS A 10 -22.93 -3.35 20.00
CA CYS A 10 -21.79 -4.03 19.38
C CYS A 10 -20.61 -3.07 19.15
N LEU A 11 -20.88 -1.85 18.68
CA LEU A 11 -19.89 -0.80 18.53
C LEU A 11 -19.28 -0.42 19.89
N CYS A 12 -20.09 -0.23 20.93
CA CYS A 12 -19.60 0.03 22.29
C CYS A 12 -18.76 -1.14 22.84
N PHE A 13 -19.13 -2.38 22.55
CA PHE A 13 -18.36 -3.56 22.98
C PHE A 13 -17.02 -3.68 22.24
N MET A 14 -16.97 -3.34 20.95
CA MET A 14 -15.72 -3.25 20.20
C MET A 14 -14.81 -2.15 20.75
N VAL A 15 -15.35 -0.98 21.08
CA VAL A 15 -14.59 0.13 21.68
C VAL A 15 -14.06 -0.25 23.07
N LEU A 16 -14.87 -0.93 23.90
CA LEU A 16 -14.45 -1.39 25.23
C LEU A 16 -13.45 -2.55 25.19
N ALA A 17 -13.53 -3.41 24.18
CA ALA A 17 -12.57 -4.49 23.98
C ALA A 17 -11.17 -3.98 23.60
N MET A 18 -11.05 -2.77 23.04
CA MET A 18 -9.75 -2.15 22.72
C MET A 18 -9.08 -1.49 23.94
N THR A 19 -9.82 -1.16 24.99
CA THR A 19 -9.28 -0.48 26.19
C THR A 19 -8.74 -1.43 27.28
N ALA A 20 -8.81 -2.74 27.06
CA ALA A 20 -8.57 -3.74 28.12
C ALA A 20 -7.15 -4.38 28.13
N CYS A 21 -6.23 -3.95 27.26
CA CYS A 21 -4.86 -4.50 27.19
C CYS A 21 -3.77 -3.52 27.68
N GLY A 22 -4.08 -2.69 28.68
CA GLY A 22 -3.07 -1.85 29.32
C GLY A 22 -2.32 -2.63 30.41
N THR A 23 -1.34 -3.46 30.05
CA THR A 23 -0.34 -3.93 31.02
C THR A 23 0.53 -2.75 31.44
N ASP A 24 0.81 -2.61 32.74
CA ASP A 24 1.73 -1.59 33.24
C ASP A 24 3.09 -1.76 32.53
N PRO A 25 3.57 -0.76 31.75
CA PRO A 25 4.83 -0.87 31.02
C PRO A 25 6.02 -1.16 31.93
N LYS A 26 5.96 -0.76 33.21
CA LYS A 26 7.04 -1.05 34.18
C LYS A 26 7.13 -2.52 34.58
N SER A 27 6.07 -3.29 34.32
CA SER A 27 6.01 -4.73 34.62
C SER A 27 6.35 -5.61 33.41
N VAL A 28 6.57 -5.02 32.24
CA VAL A 28 6.85 -5.74 30.99
C VAL A 28 8.34 -6.06 30.92
N ASP A 29 8.67 -7.31 30.57
CA ASP A 29 10.02 -7.69 30.18
C ASP A 29 10.27 -7.31 28.70
N TYR A 30 11.25 -6.46 28.45
CA TYR A 30 11.63 -6.00 27.11
C TYR A 30 12.86 -6.75 26.61
N PHE A 31 12.77 -8.09 26.58
CA PHE A 31 13.87 -8.97 26.17
C PHE A 31 15.09 -8.87 27.09
N GLY A 32 14.86 -8.90 28.40
CA GLY A 32 15.90 -8.77 29.42
C GLY A 32 16.23 -7.32 29.79
N MET A 33 15.70 -6.33 29.07
CA MET A 33 15.79 -4.92 29.47
C MET A 33 14.58 -4.56 30.34
N SER A 34 14.83 -3.96 31.51
CA SER A 34 13.74 -3.41 32.32
C SER A 34 13.32 -2.02 31.81
N TYR A 35 12.11 -1.58 32.16
CA TYR A 35 11.66 -0.22 31.83
C TYR A 35 12.61 0.85 32.40
N SER A 36 13.15 0.64 33.61
CA SER A 36 14.11 1.57 34.22
C SER A 36 15.45 1.58 33.48
N ASP A 37 15.94 0.44 32.98
CA ASP A 37 17.20 0.43 32.21
C ASP A 37 17.05 1.21 30.91
N ILE A 38 15.91 1.04 30.24
CA ILE A 38 15.58 1.79 29.02
C ILE A 38 15.45 3.28 29.35
N GLN A 39 14.74 3.63 30.42
CA GLN A 39 14.58 5.01 30.86
C GLN A 39 15.95 5.65 31.13
N ASP A 40 16.78 5.04 31.97
CA ASP A 40 18.10 5.56 32.33
C ASP A 40 19.00 5.70 31.10
N ASN A 41 18.89 4.80 30.12
CA ASN A 41 19.63 4.88 28.87
C ASN A 41 19.18 6.05 27.99
N MET A 42 17.86 6.26 27.87
CA MET A 42 17.30 7.40 27.13
C MET A 42 17.68 8.71 27.81
N GLU A 43 17.58 8.82 29.13
CA GLU A 43 17.95 10.03 29.87
C GLU A 43 19.44 10.38 29.70
N GLN A 44 20.33 9.38 29.74
CA GLN A 44 21.75 9.56 29.48
C GLN A 44 22.02 10.00 28.04
N THR A 45 21.36 9.36 27.07
CA THR A 45 21.46 9.71 25.65
C THR A 45 21.06 11.17 25.43
N VAL A 46 19.89 11.56 25.92
CA VAL A 46 19.37 12.93 25.77
C VAL A 46 20.30 13.94 26.42
N SER A 47 20.81 13.63 27.61
CA SER A 47 21.76 14.50 28.32
C SER A 47 23.03 14.73 27.49
N ALA A 48 23.52 13.70 26.80
CA ALA A 48 24.64 13.82 25.87
C ALA A 48 24.27 14.65 24.63
N LEU A 49 23.15 14.31 23.96
CA LEU A 49 22.69 14.99 22.75
C LEU A 49 22.49 16.50 22.93
N VAL A 50 21.87 16.91 24.04
CA VAL A 50 21.63 18.34 24.36
C VAL A 50 22.93 19.07 24.70
N SER A 51 23.98 18.34 25.11
CA SER A 51 25.29 18.92 25.43
C SER A 51 26.24 19.02 24.23
N PHE A 52 25.94 18.34 23.13
CA PHE A 52 26.80 18.32 21.95
C PHE A 52 26.78 19.64 21.19
N SER A 53 27.95 20.05 20.72
CA SER A 53 28.08 21.11 19.72
C SER A 53 27.83 20.57 18.31
N ASP A 54 27.60 21.46 17.34
CA ASP A 54 27.44 21.08 15.93
C ASP A 54 28.65 20.26 15.41
N GLU A 55 29.86 20.57 15.89
CA GLU A 55 31.08 19.83 15.55
C GLU A 55 31.09 18.42 16.16
N ASP A 56 30.64 18.27 17.41
CA ASP A 56 30.51 16.96 18.06
C ASP A 56 29.48 16.09 17.34
N ILE A 57 28.37 16.68 16.90
CA ILE A 57 27.31 15.99 16.15
C ILE A 57 27.87 15.48 14.82
N GLN A 58 28.52 16.35 14.03
CA GLN A 58 29.05 15.97 12.73
C GLN A 58 30.15 14.92 12.84
N SER A 59 31.15 15.17 13.69
CA SER A 59 32.28 14.25 13.87
C SER A 59 31.85 12.92 14.48
N GLY A 60 30.88 12.93 15.39
CA GLY A 60 30.26 11.74 15.94
C GLY A 60 29.52 10.94 14.87
N ALA A 61 28.70 11.59 14.03
CA ALA A 61 27.96 10.91 12.97
C ALA A 61 28.90 10.19 12.00
N GLU A 62 29.95 10.87 11.54
CA GLU A 62 30.98 10.29 10.66
C GLU A 62 31.71 9.13 11.34
N TYR A 63 32.02 9.25 12.64
CA TYR A 63 32.67 8.19 13.42
C TYR A 63 31.79 6.94 13.53
N TYR A 64 30.52 7.09 13.92
CA TYR A 64 29.61 5.95 14.08
C TYR A 64 29.33 5.27 12.74
N ASP A 65 29.17 6.03 11.65
CA ASP A 65 28.98 5.49 10.31
C ASP A 65 30.19 4.65 9.87
N SER A 66 31.40 5.20 10.04
CA SER A 66 32.65 4.52 9.67
C SER A 66 32.92 3.24 10.47
N ASN A 67 32.38 3.13 11.69
CA ASN A 67 32.53 1.97 12.56
C ASN A 67 31.36 0.97 12.42
N GLY A 68 30.45 1.16 11.46
CA GLY A 68 29.33 0.26 11.22
C GLY A 68 28.20 0.37 12.25
N MET A 69 28.15 1.47 13.01
CA MET A 69 27.13 1.76 14.01
C MET A 69 26.04 2.67 13.42
N ALA A 70 25.36 2.18 12.39
CA ALA A 70 24.43 2.97 11.57
C ALA A 70 23.31 3.65 12.37
N ALA A 71 22.76 3.00 13.40
CA ALA A 71 21.71 3.58 14.24
C ALA A 71 22.19 4.86 14.95
N PHE A 72 23.39 4.85 15.54
CA PHE A 72 23.94 6.04 16.21
C PHE A 72 24.32 7.14 15.21
N ALA A 73 24.80 6.77 14.03
CA ALA A 73 25.05 7.73 12.95
C ALA A 73 23.76 8.42 12.50
N HIS A 74 22.69 7.64 12.33
CA HIS A 74 21.37 8.15 11.99
C HIS A 74 20.81 9.07 13.08
N LEU A 75 20.97 8.71 14.35
CA LEU A 75 20.55 9.54 15.48
C LEU A 75 21.26 10.90 15.47
N LEU A 76 22.59 10.92 15.34
CA LEU A 76 23.31 12.19 15.34
C LEU A 76 22.99 13.04 14.11
N THR A 77 22.85 12.40 12.95
CA THR A 77 22.45 13.11 11.72
C THR A 77 21.08 13.75 11.87
N SER A 78 20.07 12.98 12.28
CA SER A 78 18.70 13.47 12.48
C SER A 78 18.60 14.48 13.64
N TRP A 79 19.41 14.33 14.70
CA TRP A 79 19.54 15.34 15.75
C TRP A 79 20.09 16.66 15.21
N GLY A 80 21.18 16.62 14.45
CA GLY A 80 21.76 17.81 13.81
C GLY A 80 20.80 18.51 12.84
N GLU A 81 19.92 17.76 12.19
CA GLU A 81 18.88 18.32 11.30
C GLU A 81 17.69 18.94 12.08
N THR A 82 17.41 18.47 13.30
CA THR A 82 16.24 18.89 14.08
C THR A 82 16.53 20.01 15.08
N VAL A 83 17.71 20.01 15.71
CA VAL A 83 18.11 20.95 16.78
C VAL A 83 18.11 22.43 16.40
N PRO A 84 18.52 22.85 15.17
CA PRO A 84 18.66 24.28 14.85
C PRO A 84 17.37 25.11 15.05
N ASP A 85 16.20 24.46 15.00
CA ASP A 85 14.89 25.11 14.99
C ASP A 85 14.09 24.95 16.30
N LEU A 86 14.70 24.47 17.39
CA LEU A 86 13.96 24.08 18.61
C LEU A 86 13.91 25.15 19.70
N GLY A 87 14.89 26.05 19.73
CA GLY A 87 15.08 27.01 20.82
C GLY A 87 15.68 26.36 22.08
N SER A 88 15.26 26.78 23.27
CA SER A 88 15.87 26.34 24.54
C SER A 88 15.30 25.03 25.04
N TYR A 89 16.15 24.08 25.45
CA TYR A 89 15.73 22.83 26.09
C TYR A 89 15.05 23.08 27.44
N GLN A 90 13.89 22.46 27.65
CA GLN A 90 13.03 22.63 28.83
C GLN A 90 12.90 21.36 29.69
N GLY A 91 13.38 20.22 29.21
CA GLY A 91 13.40 18.97 29.96
C GLY A 91 12.79 17.78 29.22
N LEU A 92 12.74 16.66 29.93
CA LEU A 92 12.16 15.41 29.46
C LEU A 92 10.63 15.44 29.57
N GLY A 93 9.97 14.96 28.53
CA GLY A 93 8.55 14.65 28.49
C GLY A 93 8.26 13.17 28.74
N GLU A 94 7.16 12.69 28.18
CA GLU A 94 6.72 11.30 28.32
C GLU A 94 7.68 10.32 27.63
N LEU A 95 8.02 9.23 28.33
CA LEU A 95 8.69 8.06 27.78
C LEU A 95 7.66 6.98 27.46
N THR A 96 7.52 6.66 26.17
CA THR A 96 6.66 5.56 25.70
C THR A 96 7.53 4.38 25.29
N VAL A 97 7.37 3.24 25.96
CA VAL A 97 8.08 1.99 25.59
C VAL A 97 7.07 0.95 25.10
N THR A 98 7.15 0.62 23.82
CA THR A 98 6.24 -0.31 23.14
C THR A 98 6.97 -1.59 22.76
N LYS A 99 6.43 -2.75 23.16
CA LYS A 99 6.89 -4.06 22.70
C LYS A 99 5.90 -4.62 21.68
N ALA A 100 6.36 -4.89 20.46
CA ALA A 100 5.56 -5.51 19.41
C ALA A 100 6.34 -6.63 18.74
N GLN A 101 5.84 -7.87 18.88
CA GLN A 101 6.48 -9.07 18.33
C GLN A 101 7.94 -9.22 18.83
N LYS A 102 8.92 -9.00 17.94
CA LYS A 102 10.36 -9.05 18.19
C LYS A 102 11.00 -7.67 18.35
N THR A 103 10.20 -6.60 18.34
CA THR A 103 10.69 -5.21 18.34
C THR A 103 10.31 -4.52 19.65
N VAL A 104 11.23 -3.74 20.19
CA VAL A 104 10.98 -2.79 21.29
C VAL A 104 11.29 -1.40 20.77
N THR A 105 10.34 -0.49 20.89
CA THR A 105 10.50 0.93 20.55
C THR A 105 10.43 1.75 21.83
N ALA A 106 11.42 2.60 22.05
CA ALA A 106 11.47 3.55 23.16
C ALA A 106 11.47 4.97 22.60
N ASP A 107 10.37 5.70 22.84
CA ASP A 107 10.15 7.06 22.38
C ASP A 107 10.22 8.01 23.57
N GLN A 108 11.28 8.81 23.65
CA GLN A 108 11.45 9.84 24.67
C GLN A 108 11.10 11.21 24.09
N VAL A 109 10.02 11.82 24.56
CA VAL A 109 9.67 13.20 24.20
C VAL A 109 10.60 14.17 24.94
N LEU A 110 11.06 15.20 24.24
CA LEU A 110 11.88 16.29 24.71
C LEU A 110 11.14 17.60 24.50
N HIS A 111 11.04 18.39 25.57
CA HIS A 111 10.41 19.70 25.51
C HIS A 111 11.43 20.77 25.17
N PHE A 112 11.12 21.58 24.17
CA PHE A 112 11.85 22.78 23.82
C PHE A 112 10.88 23.96 23.69
N SER A 113 11.41 25.19 23.64
CA SER A 113 10.57 26.39 23.60
C SER A 113 9.71 26.52 22.34
N ASP A 114 10.21 26.09 21.18
CA ASP A 114 9.54 26.32 19.91
C ASP A 114 8.80 25.07 19.41
N ARG A 115 9.38 23.88 19.60
CA ARG A 115 8.79 22.62 19.16
C ARG A 115 9.34 21.43 19.94
N ASP A 116 8.45 20.51 20.33
CA ASP A 116 8.86 19.25 20.96
C ASP A 116 9.54 18.32 19.94
N VAL A 117 10.51 17.53 20.42
CA VAL A 117 11.20 16.49 19.64
C VAL A 117 11.01 15.15 20.32
N VAL A 118 10.95 14.07 19.56
CA VAL A 118 11.00 12.71 20.07
C VAL A 118 12.32 12.08 19.65
N VAL A 119 13.05 11.56 20.63
CA VAL A 119 14.19 10.67 20.37
C VAL A 119 13.67 9.24 20.46
N SER A 120 13.81 8.48 19.38
CA SER A 120 13.24 7.15 19.21
C SER A 120 14.35 6.13 19.05
N TYR A 121 14.36 5.09 19.89
CA TYR A 121 15.23 3.92 19.76
C TYR A 121 14.41 2.70 19.36
N VAL A 122 14.87 1.98 18.35
CA VAL A 122 14.26 0.73 17.89
C VAL A 122 15.24 -0.41 18.10
N TYR A 123 14.85 -1.32 18.99
CA TYR A 123 15.56 -2.55 19.24
C TYR A 123 14.85 -3.70 18.55
N GLU A 124 15.60 -4.56 17.89
CA GLU A 124 15.12 -5.83 17.36
C GLU A 124 15.78 -6.98 18.12
N TYR A 125 14.98 -7.94 18.58
CA TYR A 125 15.50 -9.12 19.25
C TYR A 125 16.09 -10.10 18.25
N ASN A 126 17.39 -10.36 18.39
CA ASN A 126 18.09 -11.35 17.60
C ASN A 126 18.09 -12.71 18.33
N TYR A 127 17.44 -13.70 17.72
CA TYR A 127 17.33 -15.05 18.30
C TYR A 127 18.63 -15.86 18.21
N GLU A 128 19.58 -15.49 17.35
CA GLU A 128 20.87 -16.19 17.23
C GLU A 128 21.83 -15.77 18.34
N THR A 129 21.82 -14.49 18.70
CA THR A 129 22.66 -13.91 19.76
C THR A 129 21.96 -13.86 21.12
N GLU A 130 20.65 -14.16 21.13
CA GLU A 130 19.77 -14.08 22.31
C GLU A 130 19.80 -12.70 22.98
N SER A 131 19.97 -11.63 22.19
CA SER A 131 20.07 -10.26 22.70
C SER A 131 19.29 -9.24 21.86
N PRO A 132 18.79 -8.15 22.47
CA PRO A 132 18.26 -7.02 21.73
C PRO A 132 19.40 -6.26 21.04
N GLU A 133 19.22 -5.96 19.76
CA GLU A 133 20.16 -5.17 18.96
C GLU A 133 19.49 -3.84 18.60
N LEU A 134 20.19 -2.72 18.81
CA LEU A 134 19.71 -1.42 18.37
C LEU A 134 19.83 -1.35 16.84
N THR A 135 18.69 -1.41 16.14
CA THR A 135 18.64 -1.42 14.67
C THR A 135 18.41 -0.04 14.09
N ASP A 136 17.76 0.86 14.86
CA ASP A 136 17.55 2.24 14.44
C ASP A 136 17.50 3.17 15.66
N ALA A 137 17.95 4.41 15.45
CA ALA A 137 17.80 5.49 16.40
C ALA A 137 17.66 6.82 15.64
N SER A 138 16.67 7.63 16.01
CA SER A 138 16.38 8.90 15.32
C SER A 138 15.93 9.98 16.29
N ALA A 139 16.01 11.23 15.83
CA ALA A 139 15.37 12.37 16.44
C ALA A 139 14.41 13.03 15.43
N ASP A 140 13.15 13.19 15.82
CA ASP A 140 12.09 13.68 14.94
C ASP A 140 11.23 14.73 15.64
N PHE A 141 10.69 15.69 14.90
CA PHE A 141 9.73 16.63 15.47
C PHE A 141 8.45 15.91 15.94
N VAL A 142 7.95 16.30 17.10
CA VAL A 142 6.63 15.86 17.57
C VAL A 142 5.56 16.62 16.78
N TYR A 143 4.94 15.93 15.83
CA TYR A 143 3.76 16.44 15.13
C TYR A 143 2.51 16.21 15.96
N SER A 144 1.65 17.24 16.01
CA SER A 144 0.32 17.12 16.60
C SER A 144 -0.53 16.07 15.87
N LEU A 145 -1.56 15.55 16.53
CA LEU A 145 -2.51 14.66 15.87
C LEU A 145 -3.14 15.31 14.63
N GLY A 146 -3.40 16.61 14.67
CA GLY A 146 -3.92 17.36 13.52
C GLY A 146 -2.97 17.33 12.33
N GLU A 147 -1.70 17.64 12.54
CA GLU A 147 -0.67 17.59 11.49
C GLU A 147 -0.42 16.17 10.97
N LYS A 148 -0.40 15.17 11.88
CA LYS A 148 -0.31 13.75 11.50
C LYS A 148 -1.51 13.34 10.64
N MET A 149 -2.73 13.75 11.01
CA MET A 149 -3.95 13.46 10.25
C MET A 149 -4.00 14.21 8.92
N GLU A 150 -3.55 15.46 8.88
CA GLU A 150 -3.46 16.23 7.63
C GLU A 150 -2.46 15.58 6.67
N LYS A 151 -1.28 15.21 7.16
CA LYS A 151 -0.24 14.53 6.35
C LYS A 151 -0.73 13.16 5.87
N ALA A 152 -1.36 12.38 6.74
CA ALA A 152 -1.98 11.09 6.38
C ALA A 152 -3.14 11.27 5.39
N GLY A 153 -3.94 12.32 5.57
CA GLY A 153 -5.03 12.70 4.68
C GLY A 153 -4.53 13.10 3.30
N MET A 154 -3.44 13.88 3.23
CA MET A 154 -2.79 14.26 1.98
C MET A 154 -2.28 13.03 1.22
N ASN A 155 -1.64 12.09 1.92
CA ASN A 155 -1.19 10.84 1.31
C ASN A 155 -2.37 9.98 0.83
N THR A 156 -3.45 9.92 1.59
CA THR A 156 -4.69 9.23 1.20
C THR A 156 -5.34 9.89 -0.01
N LEU A 157 -5.38 11.22 -0.06
CA LEU A 157 -5.92 11.97 -1.19
C LEU A 157 -5.07 11.78 -2.45
N MET A 158 -3.74 11.79 -2.33
CA MET A 158 -2.83 11.50 -3.44
C MET A 158 -3.01 10.06 -3.92
N GLY A 159 -2.98 9.07 -3.03
CA GLY A 159 -3.11 7.65 -3.38
C GLY A 159 -4.50 7.31 -3.94
N MET A 160 -5.56 7.61 -3.21
CA MET A 160 -6.94 7.29 -3.63
C MET A 160 -7.42 8.19 -4.77
N GLY A 161 -7.04 9.48 -4.76
CA GLY A 161 -7.44 10.43 -5.79
C GLY A 161 -6.81 10.13 -7.14
N THR A 162 -5.53 9.77 -7.18
CA THR A 162 -4.87 9.39 -8.46
C THR A 162 -5.52 8.15 -9.06
N VAL A 163 -5.83 7.13 -8.26
CA VAL A 163 -6.55 5.94 -8.73
C VAL A 163 -7.91 6.32 -9.32
N PHE A 164 -8.68 7.18 -8.65
CA PHE A 164 -9.96 7.66 -9.17
C PHE A 164 -9.82 8.42 -10.51
N VAL A 165 -8.83 9.30 -10.63
CA VAL A 165 -8.57 10.06 -11.87
C VAL A 165 -8.19 9.12 -13.03
N VAL A 166 -7.33 8.14 -12.77
CA VAL A 166 -6.92 7.15 -13.78
C VAL A 166 -8.11 6.32 -14.26
N LEU A 167 -8.99 5.89 -13.35
CA LEU A 167 -10.20 5.14 -13.71
C LEU A 167 -11.16 5.97 -14.56
N ILE A 168 -11.34 7.26 -14.25
CA ILE A 168 -12.14 8.18 -15.07
C ILE A 168 -11.53 8.31 -16.47
N LEU A 169 -10.21 8.46 -16.58
CA LEU A 169 -9.51 8.61 -17.85
C LEU A 169 -9.67 7.34 -18.71
N ILE A 170 -9.47 6.15 -18.12
CA ILE A 170 -9.70 4.86 -18.80
C ILE A 170 -11.16 4.75 -19.27
N SER A 171 -12.12 5.13 -18.43
CA SER A 171 -13.54 5.14 -18.79
C SER A 171 -13.82 6.03 -20.00
N LEU A 172 -13.25 7.23 -20.04
CA LEU A 172 -13.36 8.14 -21.17
C LEU A 172 -12.72 7.58 -22.45
N ILE A 173 -11.53 6.97 -22.36
CA ILE A 173 -10.86 6.33 -23.51
C ILE A 173 -11.73 5.21 -24.10
N ILE A 174 -12.26 4.31 -23.26
CA ILE A 174 -13.15 3.23 -23.70
C ILE A 174 -14.42 3.82 -24.34
N SER A 175 -14.98 4.87 -23.74
CA SER A 175 -16.13 5.57 -24.31
C SER A 175 -15.81 6.18 -25.69
N CYS A 176 -14.63 6.76 -25.87
CA CYS A 176 -14.18 7.30 -27.16
C CYS A 176 -14.02 6.20 -28.22
N PHE A 177 -13.55 5.00 -27.86
CA PHE A 177 -13.51 3.86 -28.78
C PHE A 177 -14.90 3.42 -29.26
N LYS A 178 -15.96 3.64 -28.46
CA LYS A 178 -17.36 3.39 -28.88
C LYS A 178 -17.86 4.40 -29.92
N VAL A 179 -17.22 5.56 -30.07
CA VAL A 179 -17.62 6.61 -31.04
C VAL A 179 -17.08 6.32 -32.45
N ILE A 180 -15.95 5.63 -32.56
CA ILE A 180 -15.34 5.24 -33.85
C ILE A 180 -16.28 4.37 -34.72
N PRO A 181 -16.90 3.28 -34.21
CA PRO A 181 -17.85 2.48 -35.01
C PRO A 181 -19.13 3.26 -35.34
N TYR A 182 -19.56 4.21 -34.50
CA TYR A 182 -20.71 5.07 -34.78
C TYR A 182 -20.45 6.04 -35.95
N LEU A 183 -19.24 6.60 -36.02
CA LEU A 183 -18.83 7.48 -37.12
C LEU A 183 -18.58 6.71 -38.43
N GLN A 184 -18.08 5.47 -38.37
CA GLN A 184 -17.98 4.59 -39.54
C GLN A 184 -19.36 4.19 -40.08
N ASN A 185 -20.31 3.83 -39.21
CA ASN A 185 -21.68 3.47 -39.62
C ASN A 185 -22.48 4.66 -40.18
N LYS A 186 -22.21 5.89 -39.72
CA LYS A 186 -22.86 7.09 -40.25
C LYS A 186 -22.34 7.50 -41.63
N LYS A 187 -21.07 7.24 -41.95
CA LYS A 187 -20.52 7.45 -43.30
C LYS A 187 -20.93 6.36 -44.29
N ALA A 188 -21.14 5.12 -43.84
CA ALA A 188 -21.66 4.03 -44.68
C ALA A 188 -23.14 4.21 -45.06
N ASN A 189 -23.95 4.84 -44.20
CA ASN A 189 -25.40 5.04 -44.44
C ASN A 189 -25.76 6.35 -45.18
N ALA A 190 -24.79 7.18 -45.55
CA ALA A 190 -25.03 8.41 -46.32
C ALA A 190 -25.19 8.17 -47.84
N GLY A 191 -25.09 6.91 -48.31
CA GLY A 191 -25.10 6.57 -49.74
C GLY A 191 -26.25 5.70 -50.24
N ALA A 192 -27.18 5.23 -49.40
CA ALA A 192 -28.21 4.29 -49.83
C ALA A 192 -29.45 4.99 -50.40
N LYS A 193 -29.41 5.31 -51.70
CA LYS A 193 -30.62 5.50 -52.51
C LYS A 193 -31.32 4.14 -52.65
N LYS A 194 -32.63 4.13 -52.39
CA LYS A 194 -33.54 3.02 -52.70
C LYS A 194 -33.48 2.70 -54.19
N GLU A 195 -33.15 1.46 -54.54
CA GLU A 195 -33.61 0.87 -55.80
C GLU A 195 -33.76 -0.65 -55.66
N VAL A 196 -35.02 -1.07 -55.81
CA VAL A 196 -35.61 -2.27 -56.43
C VAL A 196 -34.90 -3.64 -56.29
N ALA A 197 -35.71 -4.62 -55.88
CA ALA A 197 -35.48 -6.05 -55.79
C ALA A 197 -34.82 -6.68 -57.03
N ASP A 198 -33.86 -7.61 -56.85
CA ASP A 198 -33.98 -9.09 -57.03
C ASP A 198 -32.58 -9.77 -56.86
N PRO A 199 -32.41 -11.07 -57.09
CA PRO A 199 -32.03 -12.11 -56.13
C PRO A 199 -30.51 -12.18 -55.85
N VAL A 200 -30.04 -11.51 -54.80
CA VAL A 200 -28.63 -11.63 -54.33
C VAL A 200 -28.55 -12.27 -52.93
N VAL A 201 -29.71 -12.57 -52.33
CA VAL A 201 -29.81 -13.08 -50.95
C VAL A 201 -29.12 -14.44 -50.78
N ASP A 202 -29.16 -15.31 -51.79
CA ASP A 202 -28.52 -16.64 -51.71
C ASP A 202 -26.97 -16.58 -51.75
N GLN A 203 -26.37 -15.54 -52.33
CA GLN A 203 -24.91 -15.40 -52.36
C GLN A 203 -24.34 -14.74 -51.09
N ILE A 204 -25.18 -14.04 -50.33
CA ILE A 204 -24.76 -13.37 -49.08
C ILE A 204 -24.74 -14.37 -47.93
N GLU A 205 -25.73 -15.26 -47.82
CA GLU A 205 -25.74 -16.31 -46.80
C GLU A 205 -24.56 -17.29 -46.96
N GLN A 206 -24.22 -17.66 -48.20
CA GLN A 206 -23.07 -18.54 -48.46
C GLN A 206 -21.71 -17.86 -48.17
N ARG A 207 -21.63 -16.53 -48.26
CA ARG A 207 -20.40 -15.76 -48.00
C ARG A 207 -20.23 -15.40 -46.52
N GLU A 208 -21.32 -15.20 -45.79
CA GLU A 208 -21.30 -15.01 -44.32
C GLU A 208 -21.02 -16.31 -43.57
N GLU A 209 -21.55 -17.47 -44.01
CA GLU A 209 -21.17 -18.76 -43.41
C GLU A 209 -19.68 -19.06 -43.61
N ALA A 210 -19.15 -18.82 -44.81
CA ALA A 210 -17.72 -19.02 -45.10
C ALA A 210 -16.82 -18.09 -44.27
N ALA A 211 -17.25 -16.85 -44.00
CA ALA A 211 -16.50 -15.90 -43.18
C ALA A 211 -16.51 -16.28 -41.69
N SER A 212 -17.64 -16.80 -41.16
CA SER A 212 -17.72 -17.27 -39.76
C SER A 212 -16.90 -18.54 -39.51
N LEU A 213 -16.84 -19.45 -40.49
CA LEU A 213 -16.05 -20.68 -40.38
C LEU A 213 -14.54 -20.42 -40.44
N THR A 214 -14.10 -19.34 -41.09
CA THR A 214 -12.67 -18.95 -41.10
C THR A 214 -12.16 -18.47 -39.75
N ASP A 215 -13.00 -17.89 -38.90
CA ASP A 215 -12.61 -17.42 -37.56
C ASP A 215 -12.56 -18.57 -36.53
N ASP A 216 -13.31 -19.65 -36.78
CA ASP A 216 -13.43 -20.79 -35.85
C ASP A 216 -12.69 -22.05 -36.32
N LEU A 217 -11.70 -21.93 -37.22
CA LEU A 217 -10.91 -23.08 -37.69
C LEU A 217 -10.23 -23.86 -36.56
N GLU A 218 -9.80 -23.17 -35.50
CA GLU A 218 -9.25 -23.79 -34.30
C GLU A 218 -10.30 -24.63 -33.56
N LEU A 219 -11.52 -24.12 -33.43
CA LEU A 219 -12.63 -24.83 -32.78
C LEU A 219 -13.07 -26.04 -33.59
N VAL A 220 -13.17 -25.89 -34.92
CA VAL A 220 -13.48 -27.00 -35.84
C VAL A 220 -12.41 -28.09 -35.77
N ALA A 221 -11.13 -27.72 -35.73
CA ALA A 221 -10.03 -28.69 -35.64
C ALA A 221 -10.07 -29.50 -34.33
N VAL A 222 -10.31 -28.83 -33.19
CA VAL A 222 -10.40 -29.51 -31.88
C VAL A 222 -11.61 -30.45 -31.84
N ILE A 223 -12.77 -30.04 -32.36
CA ILE A 223 -13.98 -30.87 -32.39
C ILE A 223 -13.78 -32.10 -33.29
N SER A 224 -13.25 -31.92 -34.50
CA SER A 224 -12.98 -33.04 -35.41
C SER A 224 -11.96 -34.02 -34.85
N ALA A 225 -10.89 -33.52 -34.20
CA ALA A 225 -9.90 -34.36 -33.56
C ALA A 225 -10.47 -35.14 -32.36
N ALA A 226 -11.32 -34.51 -31.55
CA ALA A 226 -11.96 -35.17 -30.41
C ALA A 226 -12.89 -36.31 -30.83
N ILE A 227 -13.69 -36.12 -31.90
CA ILE A 227 -14.58 -37.16 -32.43
C ILE A 227 -13.78 -38.29 -33.05
N ALA A 228 -12.77 -37.98 -33.86
CA ALA A 228 -11.86 -38.96 -34.46
C ALA A 228 -11.18 -39.84 -33.39
N ALA A 229 -10.72 -39.22 -32.29
CA ALA A 229 -10.11 -39.93 -31.17
C ALA A 229 -11.12 -40.83 -30.41
N ALA A 230 -12.36 -40.38 -30.23
CA ALA A 230 -13.39 -41.16 -29.54
C ALA A 230 -13.89 -42.35 -30.37
N GLU A 231 -14.01 -42.19 -31.69
CA GLU A 231 -14.47 -43.23 -32.60
C GLU A 231 -13.33 -44.10 -33.16
N GLY A 232 -12.07 -43.72 -32.93
CA GLY A 232 -10.88 -44.44 -33.38
C GLY A 232 -10.70 -44.41 -34.91
N THR A 233 -11.19 -43.38 -35.58
CA THR A 233 -11.16 -43.22 -37.04
C THR A 233 -10.46 -41.92 -37.47
N SER A 234 -10.19 -41.72 -38.77
CA SER A 234 -9.56 -40.48 -39.26
C SER A 234 -10.50 -39.29 -39.19
N ALA A 235 -9.94 -38.10 -38.95
CA ALA A 235 -10.67 -36.84 -38.88
C ALA A 235 -11.16 -36.34 -40.27
N ASP A 236 -10.62 -36.87 -41.36
CA ASP A 236 -10.86 -36.40 -42.74
C ASP A 236 -12.31 -36.56 -43.21
N GLY A 237 -13.13 -37.35 -42.51
CA GLY A 237 -14.53 -37.60 -42.85
C GLY A 237 -15.53 -36.65 -42.18
N PHE A 238 -15.11 -35.80 -41.24
CA PHE A 238 -16.01 -34.98 -40.42
C PHE A 238 -16.12 -33.54 -40.94
N VAL A 239 -17.36 -33.03 -40.97
CA VAL A 239 -17.66 -31.65 -41.36
C VAL A 239 -18.40 -30.97 -40.21
N VAL A 240 -17.77 -29.98 -39.57
CA VAL A 240 -18.36 -29.18 -38.48
C VAL A 240 -18.86 -27.87 -39.05
N ARG A 241 -20.12 -27.52 -38.76
CA ARG A 241 -20.75 -26.24 -39.15
C ARG A 241 -21.60 -25.71 -38.03
N SER A 242 -21.66 -24.39 -37.90
CA SER A 242 -22.57 -23.72 -36.95
C SER A 242 -24.01 -23.78 -37.46
N ILE A 243 -24.97 -24.15 -36.60
CA ILE A 243 -26.40 -24.16 -36.93
C ILE A 243 -27.13 -23.21 -35.98
N HIS A 244 -27.75 -22.18 -36.54
CA HIS A 244 -28.65 -21.29 -35.80
C HIS A 244 -30.10 -21.74 -35.99
N ARG A 245 -30.78 -22.10 -34.89
CA ARG A 245 -32.20 -22.47 -34.91
C ARG A 245 -33.05 -21.21 -34.84
N ARG A 246 -33.99 -21.03 -35.78
CA ARG A 246 -34.99 -19.94 -35.74
C ARG A 246 -35.95 -20.09 -34.56
#